data_AF-A0A949CRP5-F1
#
_entry.id   AF-A0A949CRP5-F1
#
_cell.length_a   1.000
_cell.length_b   1.000
_cell.length_c   1.000
_cell.angle_alpha   90.00
_cell.angle_beta   90.00
_cell.angle_gamma   90.00
#
_symmetry.space_group_name_H-M   'P 1'
#
loop_
_entity.id
_entity.type
_entity.pdbx_description
1 polymer ?
#
loop_
_entity_poly.entity_id
_entity_poly.type
_entity_poly.pdbx_seq_one_letter_code
_entity_poly.pdbx_strand_id
1 'polypeptide(L)'
;VRVNGSEWDGKVRRGTFVELKREWKPEDRVELDLEFSPTIVSANPLVEECVGQVAVKRGPLIYCVESHDIPKPGPIHAVHLKASHPWTTIPGDGVLQGIRLLQGTVLMDESMPITPPNLYKEYQPPIFQRAEIKMIPYFAWGNRGTSEMSVWNKVQP
;
A
#
# COMPACT_ATOMS: atom_id res chain seq x y z
N VAL A 1 -3.23 -4.94 24.80
CA VAL A 1 -4.45 -4.33 25.40
C VAL A 1 -4.10 -3.91 26.81
N ARG A 2 -4.44 -2.69 27.22
CA ARG A 2 -4.27 -2.24 28.61
C ARG A 2 -5.61 -1.80 29.17
N VAL A 3 -5.81 -2.00 30.47
CA VAL A 3 -6.94 -1.44 31.21
C VAL A 3 -6.38 -0.65 32.38
N ASN A 4 -6.68 0.64 32.44
CA ASN A 4 -6.12 1.58 33.43
C ASN A 4 -4.59 1.51 33.50
N GLY A 5 -3.92 1.49 32.33
CA GLY A 5 -2.46 1.38 32.21
C GLY A 5 -1.87 -0.01 32.47
N SER A 6 -2.63 -0.95 33.04
CA SER A 6 -2.16 -2.31 33.32
C SER A 6 -2.35 -3.21 32.11
N GLU A 7 -1.32 -3.99 31.75
CA GLU A 7 -1.43 -4.95 30.65
C GLU A 7 -2.46 -6.05 30.96
N TRP A 8 -3.29 -6.35 29.97
CA TRP A 8 -4.20 -7.48 30.03
C TRP A 8 -3.47 -8.76 29.61
N ASP A 9 -3.55 -9.80 30.44
CA ASP A 9 -2.81 -11.06 30.33
C ASP A 9 -3.47 -12.12 29.43
N GLY A 10 -4.62 -11.79 28.84
CA GLY A 10 -5.32 -12.68 27.93
C GLY A 10 -4.65 -12.83 26.56
N LYS A 11 -5.13 -13.81 25.79
CA LYS A 11 -4.59 -14.11 24.45
C LYS A 11 -5.38 -13.39 23.37
N VAL A 12 -4.67 -12.62 22.54
CA VAL A 12 -5.24 -12.01 21.33
C VAL A 12 -5.15 -13.01 20.17
N ARG A 13 -6.25 -13.20 19.45
CA ARG A 13 -6.30 -13.96 18.20
C ARG A 13 -6.82 -13.06 17.07
N ARG A 14 -6.21 -13.17 15.88
CA ARG A 14 -6.67 -12.45 14.69
C ARG A 14 -8.04 -13.00 14.26
N GLY A 15 -8.94 -12.12 13.85
CA GLY A 15 -10.28 -12.49 13.36
C GLY A 15 -11.29 -12.82 14.47
N THR A 16 -11.02 -12.45 15.72
CA THR A 16 -11.91 -12.71 16.86
C THR A 16 -12.09 -11.47 17.71
N PHE A 17 -13.15 -11.43 18.51
CA PHE A 17 -13.32 -10.43 19.56
C PHE A 17 -12.50 -10.81 20.81
N VAL A 18 -11.96 -9.79 21.47
CA VAL A 18 -11.39 -9.88 22.82
C VAL A 18 -12.45 -9.38 23.79
N GLU A 19 -12.87 -10.23 24.73
CA GLU A 19 -13.83 -9.88 25.77
C GLU A 19 -13.09 -9.51 27.06
N LEU A 20 -13.39 -8.32 27.60
CA LEU A 20 -12.87 -7.84 28.89
C LEU A 20 -14.00 -7.90 29.94
N LYS A 21 -14.12 -9.04 30.62
CA LYS A 21 -15.15 -9.24 31.63
C LYS A 21 -14.68 -8.76 33.00
N ARG A 22 -15.27 -7.67 33.49
CA ARG A 22 -15.01 -7.06 34.80
C ARG A 22 -16.17 -6.17 35.22
N GLU A 23 -16.17 -5.74 36.48
CA GLU A 23 -16.98 -4.61 36.91
C GLU A 23 -16.35 -3.31 36.41
N TRP A 24 -17.12 -2.51 35.70
CA TRP A 24 -16.69 -1.23 35.14
C TRP A 24 -17.09 -0.10 36.08
N LYS A 25 -16.15 0.83 36.29
CA LYS A 25 -16.39 2.05 37.07
C LYS A 25 -16.29 3.28 36.14
N PRO A 26 -16.96 4.39 36.48
CA PRO A 26 -16.68 5.67 35.85
C PRO A 26 -15.16 5.92 35.83
N GLU A 27 -14.67 6.51 34.75
CA GLU A 27 -13.25 6.77 34.48
C GLU A 27 -12.34 5.56 34.16
N ASP A 28 -12.86 4.32 34.13
CA ASP A 28 -12.09 3.19 33.60
C ASP A 28 -11.71 3.43 32.11
N ARG A 29 -10.46 3.15 31.73
CA ARG A 29 -9.92 3.35 30.38
C ARG A 29 -9.41 2.04 29.80
N VAL A 30 -9.80 1.77 28.56
CA VAL A 30 -9.24 0.68 27.74
C VAL A 30 -8.37 1.29 26.66
N GLU A 31 -7.14 0.78 26.56
CA GLU A 31 -6.19 1.21 25.55
C GLU A 31 -5.83 0.04 24.65
N LEU A 32 -5.95 0.27 23.34
CA LEU A 32 -5.59 -0.67 22.30
C LEU A 32 -4.38 -0.13 21.56
N ASP A 33 -3.31 -0.92 21.57
CA ASP A 33 -2.16 -0.70 20.71
C ASP A 33 -2.26 -1.66 19.53
N LEU A 34 -2.59 -1.12 18.36
CA LEU A 34 -2.74 -1.87 17.12
C LEU A 34 -1.59 -1.50 16.19
N GLU A 35 -0.65 -2.42 16.05
CA GLU A 35 0.48 -2.23 15.16
C GLU A 35 0.02 -2.25 13.69
N PHE A 36 0.13 -1.10 13.03
CA PHE A 36 -0.16 -0.94 11.62
C PHE A 36 1.11 -0.65 10.82
N SER A 37 1.85 -1.72 10.53
CA SER A 37 2.93 -1.72 9.55
C SER A 37 2.38 -1.90 8.13
N PRO A 38 3.05 -1.32 7.11
CA PRO A 38 2.75 -1.62 5.72
C PRO A 38 2.98 -3.10 5.41
N THR A 39 2.05 -3.72 4.68
CA THR A 39 2.11 -5.12 4.28
C THR A 39 1.74 -5.25 2.81
N ILE A 40 2.36 -6.21 2.13
CA ILE A 40 2.07 -6.55 0.75
C ILE A 40 1.02 -7.67 0.74
N VAL A 41 0.05 -7.56 -0.16
CA VAL A 41 -1.05 -8.52 -0.34
C VAL A 41 -1.02 -9.04 -1.77
N SER A 42 -1.03 -10.36 -1.93
CA SER A 42 -1.27 -11.03 -3.20
C SER A 42 -2.73 -11.48 -3.31
N ALA A 43 -3.25 -11.53 -4.52
CA ALA A 43 -4.56 -12.11 -4.80
C ALA A 43 -4.48 -13.64 -4.79
N ASN A 44 -5.66 -14.28 -4.71
CA ASN A 44 -5.77 -15.69 -5.08
C ASN A 44 -5.35 -15.86 -6.55
N PRO A 45 -4.57 -16.90 -6.91
CA PRO A 45 -4.09 -17.10 -8.29
C PRO A 45 -5.20 -17.29 -9.34
N LEU A 46 -6.44 -17.59 -8.93
CA LEU A 46 -7.60 -17.66 -9.83
C LEU A 46 -8.13 -16.28 -10.26
N VAL A 47 -7.63 -15.19 -9.66
CA VAL A 47 -7.89 -13.81 -10.11
C VAL A 47 -6.82 -13.46 -11.14
N GLU A 48 -7.04 -13.88 -12.39
CA GLU A 48 -6.07 -13.80 -13.48
C GLU A 48 -5.52 -12.38 -13.70
N GLU A 49 -6.37 -11.36 -13.52
CA GLU A 49 -6.03 -9.94 -13.69
C GLU A 49 -5.02 -9.42 -12.66
N CYS A 50 -4.86 -10.13 -11.54
CA CYS A 50 -3.93 -9.79 -10.46
C CYS A 50 -2.68 -10.69 -10.44
N VAL A 51 -2.56 -11.64 -11.36
CA VAL A 51 -1.38 -12.53 -11.42
C VAL A 51 -0.12 -11.72 -11.71
N GLY A 52 0.93 -11.96 -10.92
CA GLY A 52 2.18 -11.19 -11.00
C GLY A 52 2.07 -9.76 -10.45
N GLN A 53 0.97 -9.44 -9.76
CA GLN A 53 0.74 -8.14 -9.14
C GLN A 53 0.49 -8.27 -7.64
N VAL A 54 0.74 -7.18 -6.92
CA VAL A 54 0.49 -7.06 -5.49
C VAL A 54 -0.12 -5.69 -5.15
N ALA A 55 -0.87 -5.65 -4.05
CA ALA A 55 -1.36 -4.42 -3.45
C ALA A 55 -0.62 -4.14 -2.13
N VAL A 56 -0.54 -2.87 -1.74
CA VAL A 56 0.05 -2.46 -0.46
C VAL A 56 -1.06 -1.99 0.47
N LYS A 57 -1.04 -2.45 1.72
CA LYS A 57 -1.97 -1.99 2.75
C LYS A 57 -1.24 -1.58 4.02
N ARG A 58 -1.83 -0.66 4.78
CA ARG A 58 -1.40 -0.32 6.15
C ARG A 58 -2.62 -0.29 7.06
N GLY A 59 -2.68 -1.21 8.01
CA GLY A 59 -3.90 -1.44 8.80
C GLY A 59 -5.09 -1.79 7.88
N PRO A 60 -6.24 -1.10 8.01
CA PRO A 60 -7.42 -1.36 7.18
C PRO A 60 -7.38 -0.70 5.80
N LEU A 61 -6.39 0.16 5.53
CA LEU A 61 -6.36 0.98 4.31
C LEU A 61 -5.53 0.31 3.21
N ILE A 62 -6.12 0.22 2.02
CA ILE A 62 -5.42 -0.12 0.77
C ILE A 62 -4.83 1.16 0.19
N TYR A 63 -3.61 1.06 -0.34
CA TYR A 63 -2.88 2.15 -0.96
C TYR A 63 -2.83 1.98 -2.49
N CYS A 64 -2.70 3.08 -3.20
CA CYS A 64 -2.52 3.13 -4.64
C CYS A 64 -1.33 4.01 -5.03
N VAL A 65 -0.78 3.74 -6.21
CA VAL A 65 0.12 4.65 -6.92
C VAL A 65 -0.74 5.60 -7.75
N GLU A 66 -0.43 6.88 -7.73
CA GLU A 66 -1.02 7.88 -8.63
C GLU A 66 0.06 8.43 -9.56
N SER A 67 -0.27 8.76 -10.81
CA SER A 67 0.73 9.22 -11.79
C SER A 67 1.41 10.54 -11.39
N HIS A 68 0.84 11.30 -10.46
CA HIS A 68 1.49 12.47 -9.86
C HIS A 68 2.73 12.12 -9.00
N ASP A 69 2.79 10.90 -8.48
CA ASP A 69 3.80 10.47 -7.50
C ASP A 69 4.88 9.55 -8.09
N ILE A 70 4.97 9.49 -9.42
CA ILE A 70 6.01 8.75 -10.16
C ILE A 70 6.86 9.71 -11.01
N PRO A 71 8.15 9.41 -11.23
CA PRO A 71 8.99 10.23 -12.10
C PRO A 71 8.42 10.34 -13.52
N LYS A 72 8.39 11.56 -14.06
CA LYS A 72 7.98 11.83 -15.44
C LYS A 72 9.16 11.62 -16.40
N PRO A 73 8.91 11.11 -17.62
CA PRO A 73 7.61 10.84 -18.25
C PRO A 73 7.05 9.41 -18.03
N GLY A 74 7.45 8.69 -16.98
CA GLY A 74 7.10 7.27 -16.80
C GLY A 74 5.59 7.01 -16.69
N PRO A 75 5.05 6.00 -17.41
CA PRO A 75 3.64 5.60 -17.29
C PRO A 75 3.42 4.75 -16.03
N ILE A 76 2.20 4.74 -15.50
CA ILE A 76 1.92 4.04 -14.24
C ILE A 76 2.15 2.52 -14.31
N HIS A 77 1.93 1.91 -15.48
CA HIS A 77 2.09 0.47 -15.69
C HIS A 77 3.55 -0.01 -15.75
N ALA A 78 4.51 0.93 -15.77
CA ALA A 78 5.94 0.66 -15.67
C ALA A 78 6.39 0.47 -14.22
N VAL A 79 5.53 0.71 -13.22
CA VAL A 79 5.87 0.55 -11.80
C VAL A 79 5.90 -0.93 -11.42
N HIS A 80 7.03 -1.37 -10.88
CA HIS A 80 7.25 -2.67 -10.28
C HIS A 80 7.65 -2.51 -8.81
N LEU A 81 6.82 -3.05 -7.92
CA LEU A 81 7.08 -3.10 -6.49
C LEU A 81 8.09 -4.23 -6.18
N LYS A 82 8.93 -4.03 -5.17
CA LYS A 82 9.81 -5.09 -4.65
C LYS A 82 9.16 -5.80 -3.47
N ALA A 83 9.18 -7.14 -3.47
CA ALA A 83 8.53 -7.96 -2.44
C ALA A 83 9.05 -7.70 -1.01
N SER A 84 10.30 -7.28 -0.87
CA SER A 84 10.97 -7.05 0.41
C SER A 84 11.06 -5.57 0.83
N HIS A 85 10.46 -4.64 0.08
CA HIS A 85 10.73 -3.22 0.31
C HIS A 85 10.05 -2.67 1.56
N PRO A 86 10.80 -2.09 2.51
CA PRO A 86 10.21 -1.42 3.65
C PRO A 86 9.60 -0.09 3.18
N TRP A 87 8.28 0.02 3.32
CA TRP A 87 7.58 1.29 3.13
C TRP A 87 7.75 2.16 4.38
N THR A 88 8.19 3.40 4.20
CA THR A 88 8.23 4.40 5.27
C THR A 88 6.93 5.18 5.29
N THR A 89 6.34 5.37 6.47
CA THR A 89 5.15 6.20 6.60
C THR A 89 5.54 7.67 6.73
N ILE A 90 4.99 8.54 5.87
CA ILE A 90 5.22 9.99 5.90
C ILE A 90 3.88 10.74 6.02
N PRO A 91 3.84 11.96 6.59
CA PRO A 91 2.64 12.79 6.56
C PRO A 91 2.37 13.30 5.13
N GLY A 92 1.10 13.39 4.74
CA GLY A 92 0.66 14.09 3.54
C GLY A 92 0.62 15.61 3.74
N ASP A 93 0.61 16.34 2.62
CA ASP A 93 0.62 17.79 2.54
C ASP A 93 -0.51 18.30 1.62
N GLY A 94 -0.78 19.61 1.67
CA GLY A 94 -1.80 20.26 0.84
C GLY A 94 -3.18 19.58 0.97
N VAL A 95 -3.75 19.16 -0.15
CA VAL A 95 -5.05 18.45 -0.18
C VAL A 95 -5.02 17.08 0.52
N LEU A 96 -3.84 16.53 0.77
CA LEU A 96 -3.62 15.26 1.48
C LEU A 96 -3.23 15.47 2.96
N GLN A 97 -3.35 16.67 3.50
CA GLN A 97 -3.05 16.95 4.90
C GLN A 97 -3.89 16.07 5.84
N GLY A 98 -3.24 15.52 6.87
CA GLY A 98 -3.87 14.59 7.82
C GLY A 98 -3.89 13.13 7.35
N ILE A 99 -3.49 12.85 6.11
CA ILE A 99 -3.39 11.50 5.55
C ILE A 99 -1.96 10.97 5.74
N ARG A 100 -1.83 9.66 6.04
CA ARG A 100 -0.53 8.97 6.09
C ARG A 100 -0.22 8.36 4.72
N LEU A 101 0.87 8.79 4.11
CA LEU A 101 1.35 8.26 2.83
C LEU A 101 2.42 7.19 3.08
N LEU A 102 2.71 6.37 2.06
CA LEU A 102 3.83 5.44 2.06
C LEU A 102 4.87 5.90 1.06
N GLN A 103 6.13 6.00 1.48
CA GLN A 103 7.26 6.31 0.62
C GLN A 103 8.18 5.10 0.51
N GLY A 104 8.70 4.85 -0.68
CA GLY A 104 9.68 3.79 -0.91
C GLY A 104 10.25 3.79 -2.33
N THR A 105 11.30 2.99 -2.53
CA THR A 105 11.89 2.77 -3.85
C THR A 105 11.19 1.64 -4.60
N VAL A 106 10.88 1.89 -5.86
CA VAL A 106 10.36 0.90 -6.83
C VAL A 106 11.32 0.75 -8.01
N LEU A 107 11.01 -0.20 -8.89
CA LEU A 107 11.63 -0.30 -10.21
C LEU A 107 10.65 0.22 -11.27
N MET A 108 11.14 1.06 -12.18
CA MET A 108 10.42 1.53 -13.35
C MET A 108 10.95 0.77 -14.57
N ASP A 109 10.06 0.14 -15.35
CA ASP A 109 10.41 -0.51 -16.62
C ASP A 109 10.48 0.51 -17.76
N GLU A 110 11.68 0.81 -18.23
CA GLU A 110 11.93 1.75 -19.34
C GLU A 110 11.72 1.11 -20.72
N SER A 111 11.49 -0.21 -20.79
CA SER A 111 11.30 -0.94 -22.05
C SER A 111 9.86 -0.90 -22.59
N MET A 112 8.97 -0.13 -21.93
CA MET A 112 7.57 0.05 -22.32
C MET A 112 7.33 1.45 -22.95
N PRO A 113 7.69 1.66 -24.23
CA PRO A 113 7.34 2.89 -24.93
C PRO A 113 5.82 2.98 -25.17
N ILE A 114 5.30 4.22 -25.16
CA ILE A 114 3.86 4.52 -25.18
C ILE A 114 3.23 4.38 -26.58
N THR A 115 3.99 4.17 -27.67
CA THR A 115 3.43 4.18 -29.03
C THR A 115 4.27 3.44 -30.09
N PRO A 116 3.63 2.91 -31.16
CA PRO A 116 2.37 2.17 -31.17
C PRO A 116 2.63 0.71 -30.74
N PRO A 117 1.92 0.19 -29.72
CA PRO A 117 2.15 -1.17 -29.27
C PRO A 117 1.46 -2.13 -30.26
N ASN A 118 2.26 -2.89 -31.01
CA ASN A 118 1.74 -4.15 -31.56
C ASN A 118 1.15 -4.95 -30.39
N LEU A 119 -0.07 -5.47 -30.56
CA LEU A 119 -0.73 -6.30 -29.52
C LEU A 119 0.18 -7.46 -29.07
N TYR A 120 0.99 -7.97 -29.99
CA TYR A 120 1.98 -9.01 -29.76
C TYR A 120 3.35 -8.59 -30.33
N LYS A 121 4.42 -8.88 -29.59
CA LYS A 121 5.82 -8.67 -30.01
C LYS A 121 6.70 -9.79 -29.46
N GLU A 122 7.86 -10.00 -30.08
CA GLU A 122 8.88 -10.87 -29.51
C GLU A 122 9.31 -10.36 -28.13
N TYR A 123 9.51 -11.29 -27.20
CA TYR A 123 9.88 -10.96 -25.84
C TYR A 123 11.28 -10.33 -25.79
N GLN A 124 11.38 -9.22 -25.06
CA GLN A 124 12.65 -8.60 -24.68
C GLN A 124 12.66 -8.44 -23.17
N PRO A 125 13.79 -8.74 -22.49
CA PRO A 125 13.91 -8.51 -21.06
C PRO A 125 13.67 -7.03 -20.69
N PRO A 126 12.96 -6.75 -19.58
CA PRO A 126 12.74 -5.39 -19.12
C PRO A 126 14.03 -4.71 -18.66
N ILE A 127 14.10 -3.40 -18.83
CA ILE A 127 15.21 -2.56 -18.36
C ILE A 127 14.69 -1.73 -17.20
N PHE A 128 15.23 -1.97 -16.00
CA PHE A 128 14.74 -1.33 -14.79
C PHE A 128 15.61 -0.17 -14.32
N GLN A 129 14.96 0.95 -14.01
CA GLN A 129 15.55 2.06 -13.26
C GLN A 129 14.93 2.15 -11.87
N ARG A 130 15.71 2.50 -10.85
CA ARG A 130 15.17 2.76 -9.51
C ARG A 130 14.49 4.12 -9.47
N ALA A 131 13.34 4.19 -8.80
CA ALA A 131 12.61 5.44 -8.57
C ALA A 131 12.07 5.50 -7.15
N GLU A 132 12.15 6.66 -6.51
CA GLU A 132 11.41 6.95 -5.28
C GLU A 132 9.98 7.35 -5.65
N ILE A 133 8.98 6.72 -5.00
CA ILE A 133 7.58 7.05 -5.20
C ILE A 133 6.87 7.29 -3.87
N LYS A 134 5.70 7.91 -3.95
CA LYS A 134 4.73 7.95 -2.85
C LYS A 134 3.49 7.16 -3.26
N MET A 135 2.93 6.42 -2.30
CA MET A 135 1.59 5.83 -2.40
C MET A 135 0.66 6.55 -1.44
N ILE A 136 -0.57 6.76 -1.87
CA ILE A 136 -1.63 7.37 -1.07
C ILE A 136 -2.70 6.32 -0.76
N PRO A 137 -3.47 6.45 0.34
CA PRO A 137 -4.65 5.61 0.52
C PRO A 137 -5.60 5.74 -0.66
N TYR A 138 -6.15 4.62 -1.12
CA TYR A 138 -7.00 4.57 -2.32
C TYR A 138 -8.16 5.56 -2.29
N PHE A 139 -8.79 5.76 -1.13
CA PHE A 139 -9.91 6.70 -0.98
C PHE A 139 -9.52 8.16 -1.26
N ALA A 140 -8.23 8.51 -1.20
CA ALA A 140 -7.72 9.87 -1.39
C ALA A 140 -7.37 10.18 -2.85
N TRP A 141 -7.37 9.19 -3.74
CA TRP A 141 -7.15 9.39 -5.17
C TRP A 141 -8.21 10.30 -5.80
N GLY A 142 -7.84 11.02 -6.87
CA GLY A 142 -8.74 11.90 -7.63
C GLY A 142 -8.90 13.30 -7.05
N ASN A 143 -8.15 13.65 -6.00
CA ASN A 143 -8.21 14.96 -5.34
C ASN A 143 -7.11 15.94 -5.78
N ARG A 144 -6.24 15.55 -6.71
CA ARG A 144 -5.11 16.36 -7.22
C ARG A 144 -5.20 16.68 -8.72
N GLY A 145 -6.43 16.62 -9.25
CA GLY A 145 -6.69 16.73 -10.69
C GLY A 145 -6.61 15.38 -11.40
N THR A 146 -6.69 15.42 -12.74
CA THR A 146 -6.70 14.21 -13.58
C THR A 146 -5.39 13.45 -13.50
N SER A 147 -5.47 12.15 -13.25
CA SER A 147 -4.31 11.26 -13.12
C SER A 147 -4.65 9.82 -13.47
N GLU A 148 -3.61 9.03 -13.75
CA GLU A 148 -3.72 7.58 -13.78
C GLU A 148 -3.51 7.04 -12.36
N MET A 149 -4.09 5.89 -12.05
CA MET A 149 -3.97 5.25 -10.74
C MET A 149 -3.98 3.73 -10.85
N SER A 150 -3.18 3.08 -10.00
CA SER A 150 -3.22 1.62 -9.83
C SER A 150 -3.09 1.20 -8.37
N VAL A 151 -3.99 0.31 -7.95
CA VAL A 151 -3.91 -0.41 -6.66
C VAL A 151 -3.00 -1.63 -6.79
N TRP A 152 -3.21 -2.42 -7.84
CA TRP A 152 -2.44 -3.63 -8.11
C TRP A 152 -1.26 -3.29 -9.02
N ASN A 153 -0.05 -3.53 -8.54
CA ASN A 153 1.17 -3.16 -9.23
C ASN A 153 2.01 -4.41 -9.43
N LYS A 154 2.72 -4.51 -10.56
CA LYS A 154 3.58 -5.66 -10.85
C LYS A 154 4.59 -5.85 -9.72
N VAL A 155 4.89 -7.09 -9.37
CA VAL A 155 5.90 -7.40 -8.35
C VAL A 155 7.16 -7.97 -8.99
N GLN A 156 8.31 -7.49 -8.56
CA GLN A 156 9.61 -8.10 -8.82
C GLN A 156 10.01 -8.94 -7.59
N PRO A 157 10.35 -10.23 -7.80
CA PRO A 157 10.83 -11.12 -6.73
C PRO A 157 12.03 -10.57 -5.97
#